data_AF-A0A520JX34-F1
#
_entry.id   AF-A0A520JX34-F1
#
_cell.length_a   1.000
_cell.length_b   1.000
_cell.length_c   1.000
_cell.angle_alpha   90.00
_cell.angle_beta   90.00
_cell.angle_gamma   90.00
#
_symmetry.space_group_name_H-M   'P 1'
#
loop_
_entity.id
_entity.type
_entity.pdbx_description
1 polymer ?
#
loop_
_entity_poly.entity_id
_entity_poly.type
_entity_poly.pdbx_seq_one_letter_code
_entity_poly.pdbx_strand_id
1 'polypeptide(L)'
;MDETTRTHVNELVAMPLRAFLDVCVAWKEEAGEDFSEIDPTKCPVHQYAMQKGRCLDVTGHTELCPVCDKPMCPTCGSHCVDQISRVTGYMQAVSGWNAAKKQEYEDRHRYSVPGAEMR
;
A
#
# COMPACT_ATOMS: atom_id res chain seq x y z
N MET A 1 -21.18 -18.68 6.93
CA MET A 1 -21.30 -17.22 6.78
C MET A 1 -22.77 -16.93 6.56
N ASP A 2 -23.37 -16.12 7.41
CA ASP A 2 -24.77 -15.71 7.28
C ASP A 2 -24.96 -14.67 6.16
N GLU A 3 -26.19 -14.52 5.69
CA GLU A 3 -26.60 -13.63 4.59
C GLU A 3 -26.27 -12.15 4.85
N THR A 4 -26.36 -11.72 6.12
CA THR A 4 -26.17 -10.33 6.56
C THR A 4 -24.70 -9.94 6.53
N THR A 5 -23.83 -10.80 7.07
CA THR A 5 -22.36 -10.61 7.02
C THR A 5 -21.86 -10.58 5.57
N ARG A 6 -22.45 -11.37 4.68
CA ARG A 6 -22.09 -11.37 3.25
C ARG A 6 -22.46 -10.05 2.55
N THR A 7 -23.61 -9.48 2.90
CA THR A 7 -24.06 -8.19 2.33
C THR A 7 -23.14 -7.04 2.77
N HIS A 8 -22.79 -6.97 4.06
CA HIS A 8 -21.87 -5.95 4.57
C HIS A 8 -20.47 -6.01 3.93
N VAL A 9 -19.91 -7.22 3.75
CA VAL A 9 -18.62 -7.38 3.08
C VAL A 9 -18.69 -6.90 1.62
N ASN A 10 -19.78 -7.21 0.91
CA ASN A 10 -19.95 -6.75 -0.48
C ASN A 10 -20.03 -5.23 -0.60
N GLU A 11 -20.70 -4.55 0.33
CA GLU A 11 -20.76 -3.09 0.38
C GLU A 11 -19.36 -2.47 0.60
N LEU A 12 -18.57 -3.05 1.51
CA LEU A 12 -17.20 -2.63 1.79
C LEU A 12 -16.24 -2.83 0.62
N VAL A 13 -16.45 -3.84 -0.23
CA VAL A 13 -15.60 -4.10 -1.40
C VAL A 13 -16.03 -3.25 -2.60
N ALA A 14 -17.30 -2.85 -2.67
CA ALA A 14 -17.83 -2.02 -3.76
C ALA A 14 -17.29 -0.58 -3.76
N MET A 15 -16.94 -0.03 -2.59
CA MET A 15 -16.43 1.34 -2.49
C MET A 15 -15.06 1.54 -3.16
N PRO A 16 -14.69 2.76 -3.60
CA PRO A 16 -13.34 3.07 -4.07
C PRO A 16 -12.27 2.87 -2.97
N LEU A 17 -11.03 2.60 -3.36
CA LEU A 17 -9.94 2.33 -2.41
C LEU A 17 -9.77 3.47 -1.41
N ARG A 18 -9.83 4.73 -1.87
CA ARG A 18 -9.61 5.87 -0.98
C ARG A 18 -10.67 5.97 0.12
N ALA A 19 -11.94 5.78 -0.24
CA ALA A 19 -13.04 5.73 0.72
C ALA A 19 -12.87 4.57 1.72
N PHE A 20 -12.40 3.41 1.25
CA PHE A 20 -12.11 2.27 2.12
C PHE A 20 -10.99 2.56 3.12
N LEU A 21 -9.91 3.23 2.68
CA LEU A 21 -8.82 3.64 3.56
C LEU A 21 -9.32 4.60 4.65
N ASP A 22 -10.16 5.57 4.30
CA ASP A 22 -10.71 6.53 5.27
C ASP A 22 -11.54 5.81 6.36
N VAL A 23 -12.33 4.81 5.98
CA VAL A 23 -13.07 3.96 6.94
C VAL A 23 -12.12 3.18 7.85
N CYS A 24 -11.06 2.56 7.31
CA CYS A 24 -10.11 1.81 8.12
C CYS A 24 -9.31 2.70 9.08
N VAL A 25 -8.96 3.92 8.67
CA VAL A 25 -8.27 4.88 9.54
C VAL A 25 -9.20 5.34 10.66
N ALA A 26 -10.45 5.68 10.36
CA ALA A 26 -11.44 6.01 11.39
C ALA A 26 -11.61 4.85 12.38
N TRP A 27 -11.68 3.61 11.88
CA TRP A 27 -11.76 2.43 12.75
C TRP A 27 -10.52 2.26 13.64
N LYS A 28 -9.31 2.44 13.10
CA LYS A 28 -8.05 2.42 13.87
C LYS A 28 -8.08 3.45 15.02
N GLU A 29 -8.56 4.66 14.74
CA GLU A 29 -8.68 5.73 15.73
C GLU A 29 -9.76 5.46 16.79
N GLU A 30 -10.94 4.98 16.37
CA GLU A 30 -12.08 4.72 17.26
C GLU A 30 -11.89 3.49 18.16
N ALA A 31 -11.35 2.40 17.61
CA ALA A 31 -11.13 1.16 18.35
C ALA A 31 -9.82 1.17 19.14
N GLY A 32 -8.88 2.08 18.82
CA GLY A 32 -7.55 2.13 19.43
C GLY A 32 -6.70 0.90 19.13
N GLU A 33 -6.99 0.21 18.02
CA GLU A 33 -6.21 -0.96 17.60
C GLU A 33 -4.93 -0.52 16.88
N ASP A 34 -3.80 -1.13 17.26
CA ASP A 34 -2.54 -0.93 16.56
C ASP A 34 -2.32 -2.04 15.52
N PHE A 35 -2.24 -1.65 14.26
CA PHE A 35 -1.99 -2.53 13.13
C PHE A 35 -0.52 -2.53 12.68
N SER A 36 0.39 -1.83 13.37
CA SER A 36 1.81 -1.75 12.98
C SER A 36 2.50 -3.12 12.92
N GLU A 37 2.23 -3.98 13.91
CA GLU A 37 2.81 -5.32 14.05
C GLU A 37 2.05 -6.42 13.27
N ILE A 38 0.95 -6.09 12.59
CA ILE A 38 0.16 -7.11 11.88
C ILE A 38 0.90 -7.67 10.67
N ASP A 39 0.82 -8.97 10.42
CA ASP A 39 1.28 -9.53 9.14
C ASP A 39 0.59 -8.80 7.96
N PRO A 40 1.34 -8.31 6.95
CA PRO A 40 0.74 -7.52 5.87
C PRO A 40 -0.40 -8.25 5.14
N THR A 41 -0.38 -9.58 5.07
CA THR A 41 -1.46 -10.33 4.41
C THR A 41 -2.76 -10.28 5.20
N LYS A 42 -2.71 -9.99 6.50
CA LYS A 42 -3.87 -9.89 7.39
C LYS A 42 -4.40 -8.47 7.53
N CYS A 43 -3.71 -7.47 6.96
CA CYS A 43 -4.17 -6.09 6.97
C CYS A 43 -5.54 -5.96 6.27
N PRO A 44 -6.50 -5.20 6.83
CA PRO A 44 -7.81 -4.97 6.20
C PRO A 44 -7.70 -4.44 4.76
N VAL A 45 -6.72 -3.57 4.50
CA VAL A 45 -6.48 -2.98 3.17
C VAL A 45 -6.03 -4.04 2.15
N HIS A 46 -5.20 -5.00 2.57
CA HIS A 46 -4.81 -6.10 1.70
C HIS A 46 -5.96 -7.07 1.48
N GLN A 47 -6.76 -7.37 2.51
CA GLN A 47 -7.95 -8.22 2.35
C GLN A 47 -8.96 -7.60 1.39
N TYR A 48 -9.16 -6.28 1.46
CA TYR A 48 -9.93 -5.52 0.47
C TYR A 48 -9.38 -5.70 -0.94
N ALA A 49 -8.06 -5.56 -1.13
CA ALA A 49 -7.43 -5.76 -2.44
C ALA A 49 -7.60 -7.20 -2.97
N MET A 50 -7.57 -8.20 -2.08
CA MET A 50 -7.79 -9.61 -2.42
C MET A 50 -9.23 -9.89 -2.85
N GLN A 51 -10.20 -9.22 -2.25
CA GLN A 51 -11.62 -9.40 -2.58
C GLN A 51 -12.05 -8.58 -3.80
N LYS A 52 -11.58 -7.33 -3.91
CA LYS A 52 -11.91 -6.44 -5.03
C LYS A 52 -11.19 -6.82 -6.33
N GLY A 53 -9.97 -7.34 -6.21
CA GLY A 53 -9.09 -7.64 -7.33
C GLY A 53 -7.83 -6.78 -7.33
N ARG A 54 -6.70 -7.42 -7.66
CA ARG A 54 -5.38 -6.75 -7.77
C ARG A 54 -5.17 -6.25 -9.19
N CYS A 55 -4.49 -5.11 -9.33
CA CYS A 55 -4.14 -4.58 -10.65
C CYS A 55 -3.13 -5.44 -11.42
N LEU A 56 -2.21 -6.12 -10.71
CA LEU A 56 -1.12 -6.92 -11.28
C LEU A 56 -0.25 -6.13 -12.28
N ASP A 57 -0.16 -4.82 -12.11
CA ASP A 57 0.54 -3.91 -13.01
C ASP A 57 1.71 -3.22 -12.30
N VAL A 58 2.64 -2.66 -13.09
CA VAL A 58 3.78 -1.89 -12.60
C VAL A 58 3.32 -0.47 -12.28
N THR A 59 3.40 -0.09 -11.01
CA THR A 59 3.10 1.28 -10.57
C THR A 59 4.38 2.12 -10.50
N GLY A 60 4.25 3.43 -10.76
CA GLY A 60 5.39 4.37 -10.71
C GLY A 60 5.96 4.58 -9.30
N HIS A 61 5.20 4.25 -8.26
CA HIS A 61 5.61 4.28 -6.87
C HIS A 61 4.79 3.30 -6.01
N THR A 62 5.32 3.01 -4.83
CA THR A 62 4.58 2.39 -3.72
C THR A 62 4.26 3.46 -2.68
N GLU A 63 3.16 3.29 -1.96
CA GLU A 63 2.80 4.15 -0.82
C GLU A 63 2.90 3.37 0.48
N LEU A 64 3.01 4.07 1.61
CA LEU A 64 2.84 3.46 2.91
C LEU A 64 1.35 3.38 3.23
N CYS A 65 0.90 2.23 3.72
CA CYS A 65 -0.48 2.05 4.11
C CYS A 65 -0.80 2.87 5.36
N PRO A 66 -1.86 3.70 5.37
CA PRO A 66 -2.19 4.52 6.53
C PRO A 66 -2.68 3.70 7.74
N VAL A 67 -2.97 2.41 7.56
CA VAL A 67 -3.45 1.51 8.61
C VAL A 67 -2.28 0.85 9.33
N CYS A 68 -1.41 0.15 8.60
CA CYS A 68 -0.33 -0.68 9.16
C CYS A 68 1.09 -0.19 8.85
N ASP A 69 1.24 0.94 8.14
CA ASP A 69 2.52 1.57 7.77
C ASP A 69 3.44 0.71 6.86
N LYS A 70 2.93 -0.39 6.31
CA LYS A 70 3.66 -1.26 5.38
C LYS A 70 3.48 -0.80 3.93
N PRO A 71 4.47 -1.05 3.03
CA PRO A 71 4.35 -0.73 1.62
C PRO A 71 3.12 -1.36 0.98
N MET A 72 2.40 -0.59 0.18
CA MET A 72 1.22 -1.02 -0.56
C MET A 72 1.18 -0.42 -1.97
N CYS A 73 0.39 -1.06 -2.84
CA CYS A 73 0.06 -0.52 -4.15
C CYS A 73 -0.91 0.66 -4.01
N PRO A 74 -0.61 1.85 -4.56
CA PRO A 74 -1.49 3.01 -4.47
C PRO A 74 -2.80 2.84 -5.26
N THR A 75 -2.82 1.93 -6.24
CA THR A 75 -3.99 1.72 -7.12
C THR A 75 -5.00 0.75 -6.50
N CYS A 76 -4.54 -0.35 -5.89
CA CYS A 76 -5.44 -1.40 -5.39
C CYS A 76 -5.32 -1.71 -3.89
N GLY A 77 -4.33 -1.16 -3.18
CA GLY A 77 -4.14 -1.38 -1.73
C GLY A 77 -3.43 -2.69 -1.36
N SER A 78 -3.03 -3.50 -2.34
CA SER A 78 -2.33 -4.76 -2.08
C SER A 78 -0.95 -4.53 -1.44
N HIS A 79 -0.65 -5.27 -0.36
CA HIS A 79 0.70 -5.35 0.22
C HIS A 79 1.66 -6.31 -0.52
N CYS A 80 1.18 -7.06 -1.52
CA CYS A 80 2.06 -7.86 -2.39
C CYS A 80 2.76 -6.95 -3.42
N VAL A 81 3.70 -6.13 -2.95
CA VAL A 81 4.49 -5.21 -3.79
C VAL A 81 5.98 -5.43 -3.55
N ASP A 82 6.75 -5.38 -4.63
CA ASP A 82 8.21 -5.31 -4.58
C ASP A 82 8.67 -3.91 -4.99
N GLN A 83 9.49 -3.31 -4.14
CA GLN A 83 10.13 -2.03 -4.47
C GLN A 83 11.32 -2.28 -5.38
N ILE A 84 11.27 -1.74 -6.59
CA ILE A 84 12.34 -1.84 -7.57
C ILE A 84 12.98 -0.47 -7.75
N SER A 85 14.30 -0.41 -7.64
CA SER A 85 15.07 0.81 -7.81
C SER A 85 16.39 0.52 -8.51
N ARG A 86 17.11 1.56 -8.92
CA ARG A 86 18.43 1.44 -9.55
C ARG A 86 19.49 2.17 -8.72
N VAL A 87 20.72 1.67 -8.79
CA VAL A 87 21.91 2.36 -8.26
C VAL A 87 22.80 2.81 -9.41
N THR A 88 23.39 1.89 -10.18
CA THR A 88 24.33 2.18 -11.28
C THR A 88 23.74 1.96 -12.69
N GLY A 89 22.42 2.08 -12.83
CA GLY A 89 21.73 2.01 -14.13
C GLY A 89 20.88 0.75 -14.37
N TYR A 90 21.11 -0.35 -13.65
CA TYR A 90 20.25 -1.55 -13.71
C TYR A 90 19.19 -1.54 -12.61
N MET A 91 18.00 -2.01 -12.93
CA MET A 91 16.90 -2.20 -11.97
C MET A 91 17.14 -3.44 -11.12
N GLN A 92 16.98 -3.31 -9.81
CA GLN A 92 17.08 -4.40 -8.84
C GLN A 92 16.03 -4.22 -7.75
N ALA A 93 15.55 -5.33 -7.18
CA ALA A 93 14.68 -5.28 -6.02
C ALA A 93 15.45 -4.74 -4.79
N VAL A 94 14.87 -3.75 -4.11
CA VAL A 94 15.43 -3.12 -2.91
C VAL A 94 15.55 -4.12 -1.75
N SER A 95 14.70 -5.15 -1.72
CA SER A 95 14.76 -6.25 -0.76
C SER A 95 16.13 -6.95 -0.73
N GLY A 96 16.76 -7.11 -1.91
CA GLY A 96 18.09 -7.71 -2.07
C GLY A 96 19.27 -6.75 -1.84
N TRP A 97 19.03 -5.51 -1.44
CA TRP A 97 20.10 -4.54 -1.21
C TRP A 97 20.77 -4.75 0.16
N ASN A 98 22.05 -4.41 0.23
CA ASN A 98 22.76 -4.33 1.52
C ASN A 98 22.31 -3.08 2.31
N ALA A 99 22.65 -3.01 3.60
CA ALA A 99 22.22 -1.92 4.48
C ALA A 99 22.63 -0.53 3.96
N ALA A 100 23.86 -0.40 3.44
CA ALA A 100 24.35 0.87 2.90
C ALA A 100 23.52 1.38 1.71
N LYS A 101 23.12 0.49 0.79
CA LYS A 101 22.25 0.85 -0.34
C LYS A 101 20.82 1.16 0.10
N LYS A 102 20.32 0.48 1.13
CA LYS A 102 18.99 0.78 1.70
C LYS A 102 18.96 2.18 2.34
N GLN A 103 19.99 2.52 3.12
CA GLN A 103 20.11 3.87 3.67
C GLN A 103 20.22 4.91 2.56
N GLU A 104 21.05 4.68 1.55
CA GLU A 104 21.15 5.58 0.39
C GLU A 104 19.80 5.79 -0.28
N TYR A 105 18.98 4.74 -0.41
CA TYR A 105 17.62 4.83 -0.95
C TYR A 105 16.69 5.70 -0.10
N GLU A 106 16.72 5.51 1.22
CA GLU A 106 15.92 6.28 2.18
C GLU A 106 16.29 7.76 2.16
N ASP A 107 17.58 8.07 1.99
CA ASP A 107 18.09 9.43 1.92
C ASP A 107 17.79 10.12 0.57
N ARG A 108 17.16 9.43 -0.39
CA ARG A 108 16.85 10.02 -1.70
C ARG A 108 15.72 11.04 -1.59
N HIS A 109 16.00 12.23 -2.08
CA HIS A 109 15.00 13.28 -2.24
C HIS A 109 14.53 13.39 -3.69
N ARG A 110 13.21 13.47 -3.87
CA ARG A 110 12.61 13.85 -5.15
C ARG A 110 12.55 15.37 -5.22
N TYR A 111 13.10 15.95 -6.27
CA TYR A 111 13.03 17.39 -6.52
C TYR A 111 11.83 17.68 -7.43
N SER A 112 10.96 18.58 -6.98
CA SER A 112 9.92 19.19 -7.82
C SER A 112 10.58 20.23 -8.72
N VAL A 113 10.37 20.13 -10.03
CA VAL A 113 10.83 21.14 -10.99
C VAL A 113 9.62 21.98 -11.40
N PRO A 114 9.63 23.31 -11.17
CA PRO A 114 8.53 24.19 -11.57
C PRO A 114 8.25 24.07 -13.07
N GLY A 115 7.01 23.75 -13.44
CA GLY A 115 6.58 23.57 -14.83
C GLY A 115 6.61 22.14 -15.38
N ALA A 116 7.11 21.17 -14.61
CA ALA A 116 6.97 19.75 -14.91
C ALA A 116 5.75 19.18 -14.15
N GLU A 117 4.54 19.54 -14.58
CA GLU A 117 3.33 18.90 -14.08
C GLU A 117 3.36 17.42 -14.51
N MET A 118 3.33 16.51 -13.53
CA MET A 118 3.16 15.08 -13.80
C MET A 118 1.80 14.88 -14.45
N ARG A 119 1.79 14.70 -15.78
CA ARG A 119 0.62 14.26 -16.54
C ARG A 119 0.27 12.83 -16.20
#